data_AF-A0A8H6S369-F1
#
_entry.id   AF-A0A8H6S369-F1
#
_cell.length_a   1.000
_cell.length_b   1.000
_cell.length_c   1.000
_cell.angle_alpha   90.00
_cell.angle_beta   90.00
_cell.angle_gamma   90.00
#
_symmetry.space_group_name_H-M   'P 1'
#
loop_
_entity.id
_entity.type
_entity.pdbx_description
1 polymer ?
#
loop_
_entity_poly.entity_id
_entity_poly.type
_entity_poly.pdbx_seq_one_letter_code
_entity_poly.pdbx_strand_id
1 'polypeptide(L)'
;MFALYQAVAGFLSSSPSASPAGTSSTSLPSLEELDYHQGLYRLVLHCLEDAAKKPGISEAEKAQLEEQCAQTRDRIAALHRLFMATMMEETYKHTHANLNPLGPPKDKNV
;
A
#
# COMPACT_ATOMS: atom_id res chain seq x y z
N MET A 1 22.50 17.96 -1.99
CA MET A 1 21.91 16.76 -1.35
C MET A 1 20.58 17.05 -0.64
N PHE A 2 20.32 18.25 -0.11
CA PHE A 2 19.06 18.62 0.58
C PHE A 2 17.75 18.40 -0.21
N ALA A 3 17.77 18.49 -1.54
CA ALA A 3 16.55 18.39 -2.36
C ALA A 3 15.95 16.98 -2.42
N LEU A 4 16.77 15.93 -2.37
CA LEU A 4 16.27 14.53 -2.35
C LEU A 4 15.57 14.21 -1.03
N TYR A 5 16.05 14.77 0.08
CA TYR A 5 15.47 14.55 1.41
C TYR A 5 14.08 15.20 1.56
N GLN A 6 13.88 16.41 1.04
CA GLN A 6 12.53 17.02 1.03
C GLN A 6 11.54 16.25 0.16
N ALA A 7 11.99 15.73 -0.99
CA ALA A 7 11.15 14.94 -1.88
C ALA A 7 10.70 13.62 -1.22
N VAL A 8 11.61 12.92 -0.53
CA VAL A 8 11.30 11.69 0.21
C VAL A 8 10.45 11.98 1.45
N ALA A 9 10.73 13.06 2.19
CA ALA A 9 9.91 13.49 3.33
C ALA A 9 8.49 13.88 2.91
N GLY A 10 8.31 14.54 1.76
CA GLY A 10 6.98 14.84 1.21
C GLY A 10 6.20 13.58 0.80
N PHE A 11 6.91 12.59 0.24
CA PHE A 11 6.33 11.27 -0.09
C PHE A 11 5.96 10.45 1.16
N LEU A 12 6.78 10.55 2.23
CA LEU A 12 6.55 9.91 3.54
C LEU A 12 5.58 10.67 4.46
N SER A 13 5.31 11.96 4.20
CA SER A 13 4.30 12.76 4.91
C SER A 13 2.92 12.67 4.25
N SER A 14 2.85 12.18 3.01
CA SER A 14 1.59 11.87 2.36
C SER A 14 1.05 10.57 2.96
N SER A 15 0.50 10.67 4.17
CA SER A 15 -0.47 9.70 4.65
C SER A 15 -1.71 9.83 3.77
N PRO A 16 -2.39 8.74 3.40
CA PRO A 16 -3.75 8.85 2.88
C PRO A 16 -4.62 9.44 4.01
N SER A 17 -4.77 10.76 4.00
CA SER A 17 -5.70 11.47 4.87
C SER A 17 -7.09 10.99 4.49
N ALA A 18 -7.69 10.19 5.35
CA ALA A 18 -9.11 9.85 5.31
C ALA A 18 -9.90 11.13 5.60
N SER A 19 -10.18 11.93 4.57
CA SER A 19 -11.20 12.97 4.63
C SER A 19 -12.58 12.32 4.47
N PRO A 20 -13.52 12.55 5.41
CA PRO A 20 -14.86 11.99 5.34
C PRO A 20 -15.79 13.03 4.71
N ALA A 21 -15.92 13.03 3.39
CA ALA A 21 -17.09 13.58 2.68
C ALA A 21 -16.83 13.54 1.18
N GLY A 22 -17.44 12.57 0.51
CA GLY A 22 -17.44 12.49 -0.94
C GLY A 22 -17.95 11.13 -1.33
N THR A 23 -19.16 11.06 -1.86
CA THR A 23 -19.68 9.90 -2.56
C THR A 23 -18.74 9.59 -3.74
N SER A 24 -17.70 8.83 -3.48
CA SER A 24 -16.83 8.25 -4.48
C SER A 24 -16.62 6.83 -4.01
N SER A 25 -17.08 5.88 -4.82
CA SER A 25 -16.76 4.48 -4.65
C SER A 25 -15.24 4.36 -4.64
N THR A 26 -14.62 4.40 -3.47
CA THR A 26 -13.19 4.14 -3.32
C THR A 26 -13.04 2.65 -3.54
N SER A 27 -12.92 2.27 -4.81
CA SER A 27 -12.48 0.93 -5.18
C SER A 27 -11.18 0.66 -4.43
N LEU A 28 -11.06 -0.55 -3.89
CA LEU A 28 -9.77 -0.99 -3.36
C LEU A 28 -8.69 -0.77 -4.42
N PRO A 29 -7.49 -0.34 -4.02
CA PRO A 29 -6.37 -0.24 -4.95
C PRO A 29 -6.14 -1.60 -5.60
N SER A 30 -5.85 -1.57 -6.89
CA SER A 30 -5.59 -2.78 -7.66
C SER A 30 -4.35 -3.50 -7.13
N LEU A 31 -4.28 -4.83 -7.33
CA LEU A 31 -3.10 -5.60 -6.94
C LEU A 31 -1.81 -5.07 -7.61
N GLU A 32 -1.91 -4.57 -8.84
CA GLU A 32 -0.80 -3.97 -9.58
C GLU A 32 -0.31 -2.65 -8.95
N GLU A 33 -1.23 -1.78 -8.53
CA GLU A 33 -0.87 -0.55 -7.78
C GLU A 33 -0.21 -0.88 -6.44
N LEU A 34 -0.71 -1.89 -5.73
CA LEU A 34 -0.13 -2.33 -4.46
C LEU A 34 1.29 -2.88 -4.64
N ASP A 35 1.53 -3.69 -5.67
CA ASP A 35 2.86 -4.22 -6.00
C ASP A 35 3.83 -3.11 -6.40
N TYR A 36 3.38 -2.19 -7.27
CA TYR A 36 4.16 -1.01 -7.67
C TYR A 36 4.59 -0.17 -6.46
N HIS A 37 3.65 0.15 -5.56
CA HIS A 37 3.96 0.91 -4.35
C HIS A 37 4.89 0.15 -3.40
N GLN A 38 4.73 -1.17 -3.27
CA GLN A 38 5.64 -1.97 -2.46
C GLN A 38 7.08 -1.94 -3.02
N GLY A 39 7.24 -2.03 -4.34
CA GLY A 39 8.53 -1.90 -5.02
C GLY A 39 9.18 -0.53 -4.76
N LEU A 40 8.40 0.56 -4.87
CA LEU A 40 8.88 1.91 -4.58
C LEU A 40 9.35 2.07 -3.13
N TYR A 41 8.57 1.61 -2.15
CA TYR A 41 8.98 1.72 -0.75
C TYR A 41 10.21 0.87 -0.42
N ARG A 42 10.39 -0.29 -1.05
CA ARG A 42 11.62 -1.08 -0.92
C ARG A 42 12.83 -0.33 -1.47
N LEU A 43 12.70 0.32 -2.63
CA LEU A 43 13.76 1.14 -3.20
C LEU A 43 14.11 2.32 -2.28
N VAL A 44 13.10 3.02 -1.76
CA VAL A 44 13.31 4.12 -0.81
C VAL A 44 14.02 3.63 0.45
N LEU A 45 13.60 2.50 1.01
CA LEU A 45 14.24 1.92 2.19
C LEU A 45 15.72 1.64 1.95
N HIS A 46 16.06 1.04 0.81
CA HIS A 46 17.46 0.76 0.44
C HIS A 46 18.28 2.06 0.34
N CYS A 47 17.73 3.10 -0.29
CA CYS A 47 18.39 4.40 -0.41
C CYS A 47 18.63 5.07 0.95
N LEU A 48 17.66 4.98 1.87
CA LEU A 48 17.78 5.53 3.23
C LEU A 48 18.84 4.77 4.05
N GLU A 49 18.83 3.44 3.97
CA GLU A 49 19.82 2.60 4.66
C GLU A 49 21.24 2.84 4.14
N ASP A 50 21.41 3.04 2.83
CA ASP A 50 22.71 3.39 2.24
C ASP A 50 23.15 4.81 2.63
N ALA A 51 22.22 5.75 2.70
CA ALA A 51 22.51 7.10 3.18
C ALA A 51 22.98 7.09 4.65
N ALA A 52 22.36 6.26 5.49
CA ALA A 52 22.71 6.13 6.91
C ALA A 52 24.09 5.48 7.14
N LYS A 53 24.65 4.80 6.13
CA LYS A 53 26.00 4.20 6.18
C LYS A 53 27.09 5.15 5.67
N LYS A 54 26.73 6.31 5.10
CA LYS A 54 27.73 7.23 4.54
C LYS A 54 28.62 7.80 5.65
N PRO A 55 29.95 7.81 5.47
CA PRO A 55 30.84 8.45 6.42
C PRO A 55 30.62 9.96 6.41
N GLY A 56 30.72 10.60 7.58
CA GLY A 56 30.62 12.05 7.72
C GLY A 56 29.22 12.61 7.90
N ILE A 57 28.19 11.76 8.05
CA ILE A 57 26.87 12.20 8.51
C ILE A 57 26.90 12.46 10.02
N SER A 58 26.16 13.48 10.47
CA SER A 58 26.00 13.76 11.89
C SER A 58 25.11 12.71 12.57
N GLU A 59 25.23 12.59 13.89
CA GLU A 59 24.39 11.68 14.68
C GLU A 59 22.90 12.04 14.58
N ALA A 60 22.57 13.33 14.51
CA ALA A 60 21.21 13.81 14.31
C ALA A 60 20.64 13.41 12.94
N GLU A 61 21.41 13.56 11.87
CA GLU A 61 21.00 13.15 10.52
C GLU A 61 20.85 11.62 10.42
N LYS A 62 21.74 10.88 11.08
CA LYS A 62 21.66 9.42 11.16
C LYS A 62 20.39 8.98 11.88
N ALA A 63 20.07 9.57 13.03
CA ALA A 63 18.85 9.28 13.77
C ALA A 63 17.58 9.57 12.93
N GLN A 64 17.57 10.69 12.19
CA GLN A 64 16.47 11.02 11.29
C GLN A 64 16.33 10.01 10.14
N LEU A 65 17.44 9.55 9.56
CA LEU A 65 17.43 8.50 8.53
C LEU A 65 16.92 7.16 9.07
N GLU A 66 17.32 6.79 10.28
CA GLU A 66 16.83 5.58 10.95
C GLU A 66 15.32 5.64 11.24
N GLU A 67 14.82 6.80 11.66
CA GLU A 67 13.39 7.05 11.82
C GLU A 67 12.64 6.91 10.50
N GLN A 68 13.15 7.51 9.42
CA GLN A 68 12.56 7.37 8.08
C GLN A 68 12.58 5.92 7.58
N CYS A 69 13.64 5.15 7.90
CA CYS A 69 13.68 3.72 7.62
C CYS A 69 12.57 2.97 8.36
N ALA A 70 12.37 3.24 9.65
CA ALA A 70 11.32 2.62 10.46
C ALA A 70 9.93 2.92 9.86
N GLN A 71 9.63 4.19 9.58
CA GLN A 71 8.38 4.60 8.95
C GLN A 71 8.15 3.93 7.58
N THR A 72 9.21 3.78 6.79
CA THR A 72 9.14 3.11 5.48
C THR A 72 8.84 1.61 5.62
N ARG A 73 9.44 0.94 6.61
CA ARG A 73 9.14 -0.47 6.92
C ARG A 73 7.68 -0.65 7.35
N ASP A 74 7.17 0.26 8.17
CA ASP A 74 5.76 0.22 8.60
C ASP A 74 4.79 0.38 7.42
N ARG A 75 5.12 1.26 6.46
CA ARG A 75 4.35 1.44 5.22
C ARG A 75 4.35 0.17 4.36
N ILE A 76 5.49 -0.50 4.22
CA ILE A 76 5.59 -1.79 3.52
C ILE A 76 4.70 -2.84 4.21
N ALA A 77 4.74 -2.90 5.54
CA ALA A 77 3.91 -3.84 6.29
C ALA A 77 2.41 -3.54 6.14
N ALA A 78 2.02 -2.26 6.11
CA ALA A 78 0.63 -1.85 5.86
C ALA A 78 0.15 -2.23 4.46
N LEU A 79 0.97 -2.00 3.43
CA LEU A 79 0.66 -2.44 2.06
C LEU A 79 0.53 -3.95 1.97
N HIS A 80 1.39 -4.71 2.64
CA HIS A 80 1.31 -6.16 2.63
C HIS A 80 0.01 -6.68 3.27
N ARG A 81 -0.43 -6.06 4.38
CA ARG A 81 -1.76 -6.37 4.96
C ARG A 81 -2.89 -6.04 4.00
N LEU A 82 -2.82 -4.91 3.31
CA LEU A 82 -3.83 -4.50 2.33
C LEU A 82 -3.86 -5.46 1.13
N PHE A 83 -2.71 -5.86 0.62
CA PHE A 83 -2.57 -6.83 -0.46
C PHE A 83 -3.21 -8.18 -0.09
N MET A 84 -2.95 -8.69 1.12
CA MET A 84 -3.60 -9.91 1.61
C MET A 84 -5.12 -9.75 1.73
N ALA A 85 -5.61 -8.60 2.19
CA ALA A 85 -7.04 -8.31 2.27
C ALA A 85 -7.69 -8.27 0.87
N THR A 86 -7.07 -7.59 -0.10
CA THR A 86 -7.55 -7.53 -1.49
C THR A 86 -7.59 -8.92 -2.13
N MET A 87 -6.54 -9.72 -1.96
CA MET A 87 -6.48 -11.10 -2.43
C MET A 87 -7.61 -11.98 -1.84
N MET A 88 -7.88 -11.85 -0.53
CA MET A 88 -8.97 -12.57 0.11
C MET A 88 -10.35 -12.16 -0.42
N GLU A 89 -10.56 -10.85 -0.65
CA GLU A 89 -11.83 -10.35 -1.19
C GLU A 89 -12.06 -10.80 -2.64
N GLU A 90 -11.03 -10.76 -3.49
CA GLU A 90 -11.13 -11.28 -4.86
C GLU A 90 -11.43 -12.78 -4.88
N THR A 91 -10.79 -13.55 -4.00
CA THR A 91 -11.04 -14.98 -3.84
C THR A 91 -12.48 -15.25 -3.37
N TYR A 92 -12.97 -14.47 -2.40
CA TYR A 92 -14.35 -14.55 -1.91
C TYR A 92 -15.37 -14.23 -3.01
N LYS A 93 -15.16 -13.14 -3.76
CA LYS A 93 -16.02 -12.75 -4.89
C LYS A 93 -16.05 -13.82 -5.97
N HIS A 94 -14.91 -14.40 -6.33
CA HIS A 94 -14.85 -15.47 -7.32
C HIS A 94 -15.63 -16.72 -6.88
N THR A 95 -15.54 -17.07 -5.60
CA THR A 95 -16.24 -18.23 -5.03
C THR A 95 -17.76 -18.00 -4.97
N HIS A 96 -18.21 -16.79 -4.60
CA HIS A 96 -19.64 -16.46 -4.53
C HIS A 96 -20.29 -16.07 -5.87
N ALA A 97 -19.53 -15.55 -6.83
CA ALA A 97 -20.03 -15.32 -8.20
C ALA A 97 -20.32 -16.63 -8.95
N ASN A 98 -19.65 -17.73 -8.55
CA ASN A 98 -19.91 -19.08 -9.05
C ASN A 98 -21.12 -19.76 -8.36
N LEU A 99 -21.72 -19.11 -7.36
CA LEU A 99 -22.94 -19.55 -6.69
C LEU A 99 -24.15 -18.73 -7.16
N ASN A 100 -24.33 -18.66 -8.48
CA ASN A 100 -25.67 -18.47 -9.07
C ASN A 100 -26.26 -19.87 -9.42
N PRO A 101 -26.73 -20.68 -8.45
CA PRO A 101 -27.59 -21.80 -8.78
C PRO A 101 -29.01 -21.28 -9.00
N LEU A 102 -29.56 -21.62 -10.17
CA LEU A 102 -30.99 -21.76 -10.42
C LEU A 102 -31.78 -20.45 -10.50
N GLY A 103 -31.92 -19.95 -11.73
CA GLY A 103 -33.11 -19.19 -12.10
C GLY A 103 -34.38 -19.96 -11.70
N PRO A 104 -35.49 -19.26 -11.40
CA PRO A 104 -36.71 -19.90 -10.90
C PRO A 104 -37.14 -21.02 -11.85
N PRO A 105 -37.53 -22.20 -11.33
CA PRO A 105 -37.95 -23.31 -12.17
C PRO A 105 -39.10 -22.86 -13.06
N LYS A 106 -38.86 -22.87 -14.38
CA LYS A 106 -39.92 -22.77 -15.39
C LYS A 106 -40.66 -24.10 -15.43
N ASP A 107 -41.44 -24.38 -14.40
CA ASP A 107 -42.42 -25.46 -14.50
C ASP A 107 -43.64 -24.97 -15.26
N LYS A 108 -43.73 -25.49 -16.48
CA LYS A 108 -44.83 -25.32 -17.40
C LYS A 108 -46.03 -26.11 -16.87
N ASN A 109 -47.14 -25.39 -16.75
CA ASN A 109 -48.52 -25.84 -16.96
C ASN A 109 -48.65 -27.22 -17.66
N VAL A 110 -49.24 -28.22 -16.98
CA VAL A 110 -50.25 -29.19 -17.46
C VAL A 110 -51.00 -29.75 -16.24
#